data_AF-A0A6J6RD54-F1
#
_entry.id   AF-A0A6J6RD54-F1
#
_cell.length_a   1.000
_cell.length_b   1.000
_cell.length_c   1.000
_cell.angle_alpha   90.00
_cell.angle_beta   90.00
_cell.angle_gamma   90.00
#
_symmetry.space_group_name_H-M   'P 1'
#
loop_
_entity.id
_entity.type
_entity.pdbx_description
1 polymer ?
#
loop_
_entity_poly.entity_id
_entity_poly.type
_entity_poly.pdbx_seq_one_letter_code
_entity_poly.pdbx_strand_id
1 'polypeptide(L)'
;MGVRPDLVPEEEQTTASLLEEWPEFDSINDPINRIFLPRADIATDTLVAGLTALGWEVEDVTAFRTVRAAPPAVETREAIKSGGFDAVIFTSSSTVRNLVGIAGKPHPTTIIACIGPATAKTAQEHGLRVDVLPEEATITALANALAVHGGALRDEAASSGSVGWRPSRKRSAARRRAT
;
A
#
# COMPACT_ATOMS: atom_id res chain seq x y z
N MET A 1 0.48 0.43 -25.24
CA MET A 1 -0.24 1.65 -25.68
C MET A 1 0.52 2.46 -26.74
N GLY A 2 1.68 2.03 -27.27
CA GLY A 2 2.31 2.65 -28.44
C GLY A 2 2.96 4.03 -28.23
N VAL A 3 2.56 4.77 -27.18
CA VAL A 3 3.15 6.04 -26.77
C VAL A 3 4.39 5.79 -25.92
N ARG A 4 5.47 6.52 -26.21
CA ARG A 4 6.68 6.57 -25.38
C ARG A 4 6.70 7.92 -24.66
N PRO A 5 6.97 7.96 -23.35
CA PRO A 5 7.13 9.23 -22.66
C PRO A 5 8.42 9.92 -23.12
N ASP A 6 8.33 11.21 -23.43
CA ASP A 6 9.49 12.05 -23.76
C ASP A 6 10.26 12.51 -22.52
N LEU A 7 9.59 12.52 -21.36
CA LEU A 7 10.16 12.86 -20.06
C LEU A 7 9.73 11.83 -19.00
N VAL A 8 10.70 11.30 -18.28
CA VAL A 8 10.54 10.46 -17.09
C VAL A 8 11.64 10.89 -16.12
N PRO A 9 11.33 11.27 -14.87
CA PRO A 9 12.35 11.71 -13.92
C PRO A 9 13.42 10.64 -13.70
N GLU A 10 14.70 11.04 -13.66
CA GLU A 10 15.83 10.10 -13.57
C GLU A 10 15.99 9.50 -12.18
N GLU A 11 15.83 10.32 -11.13
CA GLU A 11 16.09 9.91 -9.74
C GLU A 11 14.85 9.31 -9.06
N GLU A 12 13.84 10.14 -8.79
CA GLU A 12 12.64 9.74 -8.08
C GLU A 12 11.38 9.96 -8.91
N GLN A 13 10.47 8.99 -8.85
CA GLN A 13 9.17 9.06 -9.54
C GLN A 13 8.17 9.89 -8.72
N THR A 14 8.49 11.17 -8.48
CA THR A 14 7.68 12.10 -7.69
C THR A 14 7.27 13.33 -8.49
N THR A 15 6.26 14.05 -8.00
CA THR A 15 5.85 15.34 -8.58
C THR A 15 6.97 16.39 -8.51
N ALA A 16 7.78 16.37 -7.45
CA ALA A 16 8.85 17.34 -7.26
C ALA A 16 9.94 17.15 -8.32
N SER A 17 10.45 15.91 -8.44
CA SER A 17 11.47 15.57 -9.45
C SER A 17 10.98 15.82 -10.87
N LEU A 18 9.71 15.54 -11.16
CA LEU A 18 9.12 15.87 -12.46
C LEU A 18 9.14 17.36 -12.76
N LEU A 19 8.85 18.22 -11.78
CA LEU A 19 8.88 19.68 -11.95
C LEU A 19 10.30 20.23 -12.09
N GLU A 20 11.28 19.65 -11.41
CA GLU A 20 12.68 20.05 -11.50
C GLU A 20 13.27 19.80 -12.89
N GLU A 21 12.85 18.71 -13.55
CA GLU A 21 13.30 18.33 -14.89
C GLU A 21 12.41 18.90 -16.01
N TRP A 22 11.27 19.52 -15.68
CA TRP A 22 10.33 20.03 -16.68
C TRP A 22 10.84 21.32 -17.32
N PRO A 23 10.81 21.46 -18.67
CA PRO A 23 11.29 22.67 -19.34
C PRO A 23 10.38 23.87 -19.06
N GLU A 24 10.99 25.05 -18.87
CA GLU A 24 10.27 26.32 -18.91
C GLU A 24 9.61 26.52 -20.28
N PHE A 25 8.44 27.14 -20.30
CA PHE A 25 7.74 27.46 -21.54
C PHE A 25 8.59 28.38 -22.42
N ASP A 26 8.80 27.98 -23.68
CA ASP A 26 9.49 28.80 -24.67
C ASP A 26 8.58 29.03 -25.88
N SER A 27 8.11 30.26 -26.06
CA SER A 27 7.24 30.65 -27.18
C SER A 27 7.78 30.35 -28.60
N ILE A 28 9.10 30.12 -28.75
CA ILE A 28 9.72 29.76 -30.02
C ILE A 28 9.61 28.25 -30.27
N ASN A 29 9.85 27.45 -29.24
CA ASN A 29 9.92 25.98 -29.34
C ASN A 29 8.56 25.32 -29.03
N ASP A 30 7.70 26.01 -28.28
CA ASP A 30 6.40 25.54 -27.79
C ASP A 30 5.27 26.39 -28.39
N PRO A 31 4.89 26.17 -29.67
CA PRO A 31 3.83 26.93 -30.32
C PRO A 31 2.46 26.74 -29.66
N ILE A 32 2.33 25.74 -28.80
CA ILE A 32 1.14 25.43 -28.01
C ILE A 32 1.51 25.58 -26.53
N ASN A 33 1.15 26.73 -25.92
CA ASN A 33 1.36 27.00 -24.50
C ASN A 33 0.35 26.25 -23.60
N ARG A 34 0.02 24.99 -23.89
CA ARG A 34 -1.04 24.27 -23.15
C ARG A 34 -0.61 22.86 -22.78
N ILE A 35 -0.73 22.53 -21.50
CA ILE A 35 -0.54 21.19 -20.95
C ILE A 35 -1.90 20.61 -20.55
N PHE A 36 -2.26 19.47 -21.13
CA PHE A 36 -3.42 18.69 -20.70
C PHE A 36 -3.01 17.72 -19.60
N LEU A 37 -3.60 17.86 -18.40
CA LEU A 37 -3.22 17.10 -17.21
C LEU A 37 -4.39 16.22 -16.71
N PRO A 38 -4.56 14.99 -17.22
CA PRO A 38 -5.51 14.03 -16.69
C PRO A 38 -4.96 13.39 -15.41
N ARG A 39 -5.55 13.69 -14.25
CA ARG A 39 -5.08 13.21 -12.94
C ARG A 39 -6.17 12.57 -12.08
N ALA A 40 -5.74 11.91 -11.00
CA ALA A 40 -6.63 11.45 -9.93
C ALA A 40 -7.21 12.65 -9.15
N ASP A 41 -8.40 12.49 -8.59
CA ASP A 41 -9.04 13.48 -7.71
C ASP A 41 -8.24 13.82 -6.46
N ILE A 42 -7.44 12.88 -5.95
CA ILE A 42 -6.64 13.04 -4.73
C ILE A 42 -5.25 13.65 -5.02
N ALA A 43 -4.86 13.85 -6.29
CA ALA A 43 -3.56 14.43 -6.61
C ALA A 43 -3.44 15.85 -6.06
N THR A 44 -2.28 16.17 -5.49
CA THR A 44 -2.01 17.48 -4.88
C THR A 44 -1.86 18.55 -5.96
N ASP A 45 -2.35 19.76 -5.72
CA ASP A 45 -2.30 20.89 -6.67
C ASP A 45 -0.86 21.37 -6.99
N THR A 46 0.15 20.79 -6.35
CA THR A 46 1.57 21.12 -6.49
C THR A 46 2.06 21.05 -7.94
N LEU A 47 1.61 20.06 -8.72
CA LEU A 47 2.03 19.91 -10.12
C LEU A 47 1.46 21.04 -11.00
N VAL A 48 0.18 21.37 -10.84
CA VAL A 48 -0.48 22.45 -11.59
C VAL A 48 0.20 23.79 -11.28
N ALA A 49 0.42 24.07 -9.99
CA ALA A 49 1.09 25.29 -9.56
C ALA A 49 2.52 25.39 -10.10
N GLY A 50 3.28 24.29 -10.06
CA GLY A 50 4.66 24.26 -10.57
C GLY A 50 4.73 24.48 -12.08
N LEU A 51 3.91 23.78 -12.87
CA LEU A 51 3.86 23.96 -14.32
C LEU A 51 3.43 25.37 -14.73
N THR A 52 2.47 25.94 -13.99
CA THR A 52 2.05 27.35 -14.21
C THR A 52 3.18 28.32 -13.89
N ALA A 53 3.97 28.06 -12.84
CA ALA A 53 5.13 28.88 -12.50
C ALA A 53 6.25 28.82 -13.57
N LEU A 54 6.34 27.70 -14.29
CA LEU A 54 7.21 27.52 -15.46
C LEU A 54 6.66 28.18 -16.75
N GLY A 55 5.49 28.85 -16.68
CA GLY A 55 4.91 29.63 -17.78
C GLY A 55 3.84 28.91 -18.60
N TRP A 56 3.52 27.65 -18.29
CA TRP A 56 2.56 26.84 -19.03
C TRP A 56 1.10 27.12 -18.66
N GLU A 57 0.17 27.10 -19.62
CA GLU A 57 -1.26 27.04 -19.30
C GLU A 57 -1.69 25.58 -19.07
N VAL A 58 -2.13 25.26 -17.85
CA VAL A 58 -2.51 23.89 -17.48
C VAL A 58 -4.02 23.70 -17.55
N GLU A 59 -4.48 22.76 -18.37
CA GLU A 59 -5.84 22.24 -18.37
C GLU A 59 -5.90 20.99 -17.47
N ASP A 60 -6.31 21.20 -16.22
CA ASP A 60 -6.43 20.16 -15.22
C ASP A 60 -7.77 19.42 -15.30
N VAL A 61 -7.73 18.11 -15.53
CA VAL A 61 -8.91 17.25 -15.62
C VAL A 61 -8.82 16.09 -14.64
N THR A 62 -9.83 15.96 -13.78
CA THR A 62 -10.01 14.76 -12.96
C THR A 62 -10.44 13.59 -13.86
N ALA A 63 -9.48 12.76 -14.24
CA ALA A 63 -9.70 11.61 -15.13
C ALA A 63 -10.32 10.41 -14.38
N PHE A 64 -10.00 10.25 -13.09
CA PHE A 64 -10.57 9.18 -12.27
C PHE A 64 -10.62 9.56 -10.79
N ARG A 65 -11.43 8.82 -10.03
CA ARG A 65 -11.59 8.99 -8.58
C ARG A 65 -11.20 7.74 -7.82
N THR A 66 -10.42 7.90 -6.75
CA THR A 66 -10.17 6.78 -5.84
C THR A 66 -11.30 6.68 -4.85
N VAL A 67 -12.24 5.77 -5.10
CA VAL A 67 -13.35 5.49 -4.19
C VAL A 67 -12.98 4.35 -3.23
N ARG A 68 -13.55 4.37 -2.03
CA ARG A 68 -13.44 3.21 -1.13
C ARG A 68 -14.07 1.99 -1.79
N ALA A 69 -13.40 0.86 -1.67
CA ALA A 69 -13.97 -0.40 -2.09
C ALA A 69 -15.23 -0.70 -1.27
N ALA A 70 -16.19 -1.38 -1.88
CA ALA A 70 -17.30 -1.95 -1.14
C ALA A 70 -16.74 -2.92 -0.06
N PRO A 71 -17.37 -3.01 1.12
CA PRO A 71 -16.97 -3.98 2.13
C PRO A 71 -16.93 -5.39 1.54
N PRO A 72 -15.91 -6.22 1.87
CA PRO A 72 -15.86 -7.60 1.41
C PRO A 72 -17.04 -8.39 2.00
N ALA A 73 -17.33 -9.58 1.47
CA ALA A 73 -18.42 -10.44 1.95
C ALA A 73 -18.37 -10.66 3.49
N VAL A 74 -19.53 -10.93 4.10
CA VAL A 74 -19.68 -11.05 5.57
C VAL A 74 -18.69 -12.07 6.11
N GLU A 75 -18.57 -13.22 5.45
CA GLU A 75 -17.72 -14.35 5.82
C GLU A 75 -16.24 -13.94 5.85
N THR A 76 -15.81 -13.13 4.88
CA THR A 76 -14.45 -12.60 4.83
C THR A 76 -14.19 -11.61 5.96
N ARG A 77 -15.13 -10.71 6.26
CA ARG A 77 -15.00 -9.77 7.39
C ARG A 77 -14.91 -10.51 8.72
N GLU A 78 -15.76 -11.52 8.92
CA GLU A 78 -15.71 -12.35 10.10
C GLU A 78 -14.41 -13.15 10.17
N ALA A 79 -13.90 -13.67 9.05
CA ALA A 79 -12.58 -14.31 9.02
C ALA A 79 -11.46 -13.34 9.39
N ILE A 80 -11.47 -12.09 8.92
CA ILE A 80 -10.48 -11.06 9.30
C ILE A 80 -10.50 -10.81 10.81
N LYS A 81 -11.69 -10.50 11.35
CA LYS A 81 -11.87 -10.13 12.77
C LYS A 81 -11.61 -11.29 13.72
N SER A 82 -11.86 -12.51 13.26
CA SER A 82 -11.82 -13.70 14.11
C SER A 82 -10.56 -14.55 13.93
N GLY A 83 -9.61 -14.08 13.12
CA GLY A 83 -8.29 -14.69 12.96
C GLY A 83 -8.26 -15.86 11.99
N GLY A 84 -9.11 -15.85 10.96
CA GLY A 84 -9.16 -16.85 9.89
C GLY A 84 -8.01 -16.78 8.90
N PHE A 85 -7.15 -15.75 8.98
CA PHE A 85 -5.97 -15.58 8.13
C PHE A 85 -4.68 -15.73 8.92
N ASP A 86 -3.70 -16.41 8.31
CA ASP A 86 -2.35 -16.54 8.87
C ASP A 86 -1.63 -15.18 8.87
N ALA A 87 -1.75 -14.43 7.78
CA ALA A 87 -1.14 -13.12 7.62
C ALA A 87 -2.02 -12.17 6.80
N VAL A 88 -1.83 -10.86 7.02
CA VAL A 88 -2.33 -9.76 6.19
C VAL A 88 -1.14 -8.89 5.80
N ILE A 89 -1.08 -8.52 4.52
CA ILE A 89 0.04 -7.78 3.94
C ILE A 89 -0.48 -6.40 3.49
N PHE A 90 0.24 -5.34 3.86
CA PHE A 90 -0.05 -3.97 3.44
C PHE A 90 1.09 -3.42 2.59
N THR A 91 0.77 -3.02 1.36
CA THR A 91 1.71 -2.42 0.41
C THR A 91 1.61 -0.90 0.35
N SER A 92 0.65 -0.30 1.05
CA SER A 92 0.53 1.15 1.17
C SER A 92 -0.30 1.56 2.38
N SER A 93 -0.10 2.79 2.87
CA SER A 93 -0.93 3.37 3.93
C SER A 93 -2.42 3.42 3.57
N SER A 94 -2.77 3.61 2.29
CA SER A 94 -4.17 3.63 1.85
C SER A 94 -4.84 2.26 2.01
N THR A 95 -4.11 1.16 1.79
CA THR A 95 -4.64 -0.20 2.00
C THR A 95 -4.94 -0.49 3.47
N VAL A 96 -4.11 0.00 4.41
CA VAL A 96 -4.36 -0.09 5.86
C VAL A 96 -5.68 0.61 6.22
N ARG A 97 -5.79 1.90 5.85
CA ARG A 97 -6.96 2.73 6.15
C ARG A 97 -8.23 2.13 5.58
N ASN A 98 -8.16 1.67 4.33
CA ASN A 98 -9.30 1.09 3.64
C ASN A 98 -9.75 -0.22 4.31
N LEU A 99 -8.82 -1.16 4.56
CA LEU A 99 -9.18 -2.44 5.19
C LEU A 99 -9.81 -2.22 6.57
N VAL A 100 -9.17 -1.42 7.43
CA VAL A 100 -9.69 -1.15 8.77
C VAL A 100 -11.07 -0.48 8.71
N GLY A 101 -11.27 0.43 7.75
CA GLY A 101 -12.53 1.13 7.57
C GLY A 101 -13.68 0.26 7.08
N ILE A 102 -13.43 -0.69 6.17
CA ILE A 102 -14.51 -1.47 5.51
C ILE A 102 -14.67 -2.90 6.05
N ALA A 103 -13.61 -3.48 6.59
CA ALA A 103 -13.60 -4.86 7.09
C ALA A 103 -13.35 -4.96 8.60
N GLY A 104 -12.84 -3.89 9.22
CA GLY A 104 -12.42 -3.89 10.62
C GLY A 104 -10.95 -4.31 10.79
N LYS A 105 -10.49 -4.29 12.05
CA LYS A 105 -9.11 -4.67 12.37
C LYS A 105 -8.90 -6.18 12.23
N PRO A 106 -7.79 -6.64 11.61
CA PRO A 106 -7.38 -8.03 11.72
C PRO A 106 -7.27 -8.46 13.18
N HIS A 107 -7.58 -9.73 13.44
CA HIS A 107 -7.46 -10.30 14.77
C HIS A 107 -6.01 -10.20 15.29
N PRO A 108 -5.79 -9.96 16.60
CA PRO A 108 -4.44 -9.79 17.15
C PRO A 108 -3.48 -10.96 16.95
N THR A 109 -3.97 -12.16 16.61
CA THR A 109 -3.10 -13.31 16.30
C THR A 109 -2.60 -13.33 14.87
N THR A 110 -3.30 -12.69 13.93
CA THR A 110 -2.93 -12.64 12.52
C THR A 110 -1.65 -11.83 12.37
N ILE A 111 -0.71 -12.36 11.58
CA ILE A 111 0.57 -11.71 11.31
C ILE A 111 0.32 -10.50 10.41
N ILE A 112 0.90 -9.34 10.75
CA ILE A 112 0.83 -8.14 9.92
C ILE A 112 2.19 -7.85 9.32
N ALA A 113 2.24 -7.83 7.98
CA ALA A 113 3.42 -7.46 7.22
C ALA A 113 3.20 -6.13 6.49
N CYS A 114 4.15 -5.21 6.60
CA CYS A 114 4.10 -3.92 5.91
C CYS A 114 5.28 -3.79 4.96
N ILE A 115 5.06 -3.26 3.76
CA ILE A 115 6.13 -3.11 2.74
C ILE A 115 7.23 -2.16 3.17
N GLY A 116 6.93 -1.17 4.03
CA GLY A 116 7.91 -0.15 4.40
C GLY A 116 7.46 0.72 5.58
N PRO A 117 8.35 1.61 6.07
CA PRO A 117 8.17 2.31 7.33
C PRO A 117 6.92 3.20 7.40
N ALA A 118 6.58 3.90 6.31
CA ALA A 118 5.39 4.75 6.25
C ALA A 118 4.08 3.94 6.41
N THR A 119 4.02 2.77 5.77
CA THR A 119 2.88 1.85 5.89
C THR A 119 2.81 1.25 7.30
N ALA A 120 3.96 0.87 7.88
CA ALA A 120 4.03 0.36 9.24
C ALA A 120 3.56 1.39 10.29
N LYS A 121 4.01 2.64 10.17
CA LYS A 121 3.55 3.75 11.01
C LYS A 121 2.03 3.93 10.92
N THR A 122 1.48 3.91 9.71
CA THR A 122 0.02 3.99 9.51
C THR A 122 -0.70 2.82 10.18
N ALA A 123 -0.18 1.59 10.05
CA ALA A 123 -0.76 0.42 10.70
C ALA A 123 -0.79 0.57 12.24
N GLN A 124 0.30 1.07 12.83
CA GLN A 124 0.41 1.33 14.27
C GLN A 124 -0.56 2.42 14.73
N GLU A 125 -0.73 3.51 13.98
CA GLU A 125 -1.72 4.56 14.25
C GLU A 125 -3.16 4.01 14.29
N HIS A 126 -3.44 2.98 13.48
CA HIS A 126 -4.72 2.26 13.50
C HIS A 126 -4.79 1.15 14.59
N GLY A 127 -3.77 1.03 15.44
CA GLY A 127 -3.70 0.07 16.54
C GLY A 127 -3.41 -1.37 16.09
N LEU A 128 -2.73 -1.55 14.96
CA LEU A 128 -2.25 -2.85 14.51
C LEU A 128 -0.79 -3.06 14.98
N ARG A 129 -0.47 -4.28 15.42
CA ARG A 129 0.93 -4.72 15.57
C ARG A 129 1.54 -4.88 14.18
N VAL A 130 2.82 -4.59 14.01
CA VAL A 130 3.56 -4.89 12.78
C VAL A 130 4.60 -5.94 13.13
N ASP A 131 4.49 -7.12 12.52
CA ASP A 131 5.31 -8.29 12.80
C ASP A 131 6.47 -8.44 11.81
N VAL A 132 6.24 -7.98 10.58
CA VAL A 132 7.19 -8.11 9.47
C VAL A 132 7.32 -6.77 8.78
N LEU A 133 8.55 -6.30 8.69
CA LEU A 133 8.97 -5.12 7.94
C LEU A 133 10.27 -5.48 7.22
N PRO A 134 10.29 -5.56 5.88
CA PRO A 134 11.52 -5.84 5.14
C PRO A 134 12.48 -4.64 5.20
N GLU A 135 13.76 -4.90 4.93
CA GLU A 135 14.78 -3.86 4.82
C GLU A 135 14.55 -2.95 3.61
N GLU A 136 14.14 -3.55 2.49
CA GLU A 136 13.81 -2.82 1.25
C GLU A 136 12.30 -2.83 0.99
N ALA A 137 11.78 -1.72 0.48
CA ALA A 137 10.37 -1.54 0.16
C ALA A 137 9.96 -2.17 -1.18
N THR A 138 10.29 -3.44 -1.38
CA THR A 138 9.95 -4.20 -2.59
C THR A 138 9.00 -5.37 -2.27
N ILE A 139 8.20 -5.79 -3.25
CA ILE A 139 7.30 -6.94 -3.09
C ILE A 139 8.09 -8.21 -2.78
N THR A 140 9.24 -8.39 -3.44
CA THR A 140 10.11 -9.55 -3.22
C THR A 140 10.70 -9.57 -1.82
N ALA A 141 11.23 -8.44 -1.33
CA ALA A 141 11.76 -8.35 0.02
C ALA A 141 10.67 -8.59 1.07
N LEU A 142 9.47 -8.04 0.87
CA LEU A 142 8.31 -8.27 1.75
C LEU A 142 7.89 -9.74 1.81
N ALA A 143 7.81 -10.40 0.65
CA ALA A 143 7.45 -11.82 0.57
C ALA A 143 8.50 -12.70 1.26
N ASN A 144 9.79 -12.42 1.02
CA ASN A 144 10.90 -13.14 1.66
C ASN A 144 10.90 -12.95 3.18
N ALA A 145 10.74 -11.72 3.66
CA ALA A 145 10.68 -11.42 5.09
C ALA A 145 9.50 -12.15 5.78
N LEU A 146 8.34 -12.19 5.12
CA LEU A 146 7.18 -12.93 5.64
C LEU A 146 7.42 -14.44 5.66
N ALA A 147 8.07 -14.99 4.62
CA ALA A 147 8.41 -16.41 4.56
C ALA A 147 9.40 -16.81 5.67
N VAL A 148 10.43 -15.99 5.92
CA VAL A 148 11.39 -16.18 7.02
C VAL A 148 10.68 -16.16 8.37
N HIS A 149 9.83 -15.16 8.61
CA HIS A 149 9.06 -15.06 9.86
C HIS A 149 8.15 -16.29 10.07
N GLY A 150 7.45 -16.75 9.02
CA GLY A 150 6.64 -17.97 9.07
C GLY A 150 7.47 -19.23 9.33
N GLY A 151 8.68 -19.31 8.77
CA GLY A 151 9.65 -20.37 9.04
C GLY A 151 10.06 -20.42 10.51
N ALA A 152 10.41 -19.27 11.10
CA ALA A 152 10.78 -19.16 12.51
C ALA A 152 9.65 -19.66 13.44
N LEU A 153 8.40 -19.23 13.19
CA LEU A 153 7.24 -19.69 13.98
C LEU A 153 7.02 -21.20 13.89
N ARG A 154 7.27 -21.80 12.72
CA ARG A 154 7.19 -23.26 12.54
C ARG A 154 8.28 -23.97 13.34
N ASP A 155 9.51 -23.46 13.28
CA ASP A 155 10.66 -24.08 13.91
C ASP A 155 10.58 -23.98 15.45
N GLU A 156 10.08 -22.85 15.99
CA GLU A 156 9.72 -22.68 17.41
C GLU A 156 8.61 -23.64 17.87
N ALA A 157 7.61 -23.87 17.02
CA ALA A 157 6.54 -24.80 17.33
C ALA A 157 7.05 -26.26 17.38
N ALA A 158 7.94 -26.62 16.45
CA ALA A 158 8.57 -27.93 16.42
C ALA A 158 9.42 -28.19 17.66
N SER A 159 10.21 -27.21 18.11
CA SER A 159 11.04 -27.33 19.32
C SER A 159 10.23 -27.39 20.62
N SER A 160 9.07 -26.72 20.66
CA SER A 160 8.14 -26.73 21.80
C SER A 160 7.15 -27.92 21.80
N GLY A 161 7.21 -28.81 20.79
CA GLY A 161 6.28 -29.94 20.64
C GLY A 161 4.84 -29.52 20.31
N SER A 162 4.63 -28.27 19.87
CA SER A 162 3.30 -27.75 19.52
C SER A 162 3.01 -27.95 18.02
N VAL A 163 1.81 -28.47 17.71
CA VAL A 163 1.44 -28.85 16.32
C VAL A 163 0.81 -27.67 15.55
N GLY A 164 0.50 -26.57 16.23
CA GLY A 164 -0.25 -25.43 15.69
C GLY A 164 0.57 -24.14 15.60
N TRP A 165 1.48 -24.04 14.64
CA TRP A 165 2.27 -22.81 14.42
C TRP A 165 1.50 -21.72 13.66
N ARG A 166 0.64 -22.14 12.71
CA ARG A 166 -0.18 -21.25 11.89
C ARG A 166 -1.19 -20.46 12.72
N PRO A 167 -1.18 -19.11 12.69
CA PRO A 167 -2.11 -18.30 13.46
C PRO A 167 -3.58 -18.67 13.25
N SER A 168 -3.99 -18.91 11.99
CA SER A 168 -5.38 -19.27 11.68
C SER A 168 -5.82 -20.61 12.27
N ARG A 169 -4.87 -21.53 12.46
CA ARG A 169 -5.15 -22.89 12.95
C ARG A 169 -5.09 -23.01 14.46
N LYS A 170 -4.41 -22.10 15.17
CA LYS A 170 -4.37 -22.05 16.65
C LYS A 170 -5.79 -22.01 17.24
N ARG A 171 -6.74 -21.33 16.58
CA ARG A 171 -8.14 -21.27 17.02
C ARG A 171 -8.92 -22.57 16.82
N SER A 172 -8.66 -23.33 15.75
CA SER A 172 -9.39 -24.58 15.49
C SER A 172 -9.21 -25.60 16.63
N ALA A 173 -8.02 -25.59 17.26
CA ALA A 173 -7.72 -26.43 18.41
C ALA A 173 -8.42 -25.94 19.69
N ALA A 174 -8.51 -24.63 19.92
CA ALA A 174 -9.19 -24.06 21.09
C ALA A 174 -10.71 -24.27 21.04
N ARG A 175 -11.34 -24.10 19.87
CA ARG A 175 -12.80 -24.32 19.70
C ARG A 175 -13.19 -25.79 19.81
N ARG A 176 -12.35 -26.74 19.36
CA ARG A 176 -12.58 -28.19 19.54
C ARG A 176 -12.44 -28.68 20.98
N ARG A 177 -11.71 -27.97 21.84
CA ARG A 177 -11.59 -28.32 23.27
C ARG A 177 -12.75 -27.80 24.12
N ALA A 178 -13.57 -26.90 23.59
CA ALA A 178 -14.69 -26.26 24.28
C ALA A 178 -16.07 -26.81 23.87
N THR A 179 -16.11 -27.92 23.14
CA THR A 179 -17.33 -28.67 22.76
C THR A 179 -17.17 -30.10 23.26
#